data_AF-A0A518CV15-F1
#
_entry.id   AF-A0A518CV15-F1
#
_cell.length_a   1.000
_cell.length_b   1.000
_cell.length_c   1.000
_cell.angle_alpha   90.00
_cell.angle_beta   90.00
_cell.angle_gamma   90.00
#
_symmetry.space_group_name_H-M   'P 1'
#
loop_
_entity.id
_entity.type
_entity.pdbx_description
1 polymer ?
#
loop_
_entity_poly.entity_id
_entity_poly.type
_entity_poly.pdbx_seq_one_letter_code
_entity_poly.pdbx_strand_id
1 'polypeptide(L)'
;MTADVTGLDAARACVRLVAGERGRAFGMGADRVANLLPGQPWRDPLLAPALAWLHLLEHDPGVPLGALAAVLGRARDGGAGGGGASGAGSGGGGATTVLGRGLAWSLGQGAWSADDLDGALGAARALERGGAFSTRRELAERALAWSGGAATAVLEAWDARPSVGARLRRAAVERLGEDFGAGSTGRRAEGRLDPARALEQRIARMEAGLVAERLTCWTADPSAALAAGRLVLPMDELARLGLTAVDLAERPDDPRWAELIASQVGFVRGLCAKAWPLVSEVGLARGRTVAVWLAGIDSALERIERARFLTTAMPVSGPRASWSSLARLAGPESYRGLG
;
A
#
# COMPACT_ATOMS: atom_id res chain seq x y z
N MET A 1 -19.02 26.36 6.14
CA MET A 1 -18.49 25.45 5.11
C MET A 1 -19.53 24.38 4.83
N THR A 2 -20.29 24.51 3.75
CA THR A 2 -21.11 23.41 3.23
C THR A 2 -20.18 22.48 2.48
N ALA A 3 -19.93 21.28 3.02
CA ALA A 3 -19.17 20.26 2.29
C ALA A 3 -19.88 19.99 0.95
N ASP A 4 -19.12 20.01 -0.15
CA ASP A 4 -19.62 19.64 -1.47
C ASP A 4 -20.14 18.19 -1.43
N VAL A 5 -21.46 18.04 -1.38
CA VAL A 5 -22.18 16.76 -1.27
C VAL A 5 -21.75 15.82 -2.40
N THR A 6 -21.43 16.39 -3.57
CA THR A 6 -20.98 15.67 -4.76
C THR A 6 -19.61 15.00 -4.58
N GLY A 7 -18.69 15.61 -3.83
CA GLY A 7 -17.37 15.03 -3.55
C GLY A 7 -17.43 13.86 -2.57
N LEU A 8 -18.27 13.99 -1.53
CA LEU A 8 -18.49 12.93 -0.54
C LEU A 8 -19.15 11.69 -1.16
N ASP A 9 -20.11 11.89 -2.05
CA ASP A 9 -20.77 10.78 -2.75
C ASP A 9 -19.84 10.10 -3.77
N ALA A 10 -18.93 10.86 -4.40
CA ALA A 10 -17.88 10.27 -5.22
C ALA A 10 -16.89 9.42 -4.40
N ALA A 11 -16.46 9.90 -3.22
CA ALA A 11 -15.62 9.11 -2.31
C ALA A 11 -16.31 7.82 -1.85
N ARG A 12 -17.60 7.89 -1.51
CA ARG A 12 -18.42 6.71 -1.17
C ARG A 12 -18.58 5.75 -2.35
N ALA A 13 -18.69 6.26 -3.57
CA ALA A 13 -18.74 5.44 -4.76
C ALA A 13 -17.40 4.73 -5.01
N CYS A 14 -16.25 5.40 -4.84
CA CYS A 14 -14.92 4.77 -4.88
C CYS A 14 -14.81 3.59 -3.91
N VAL A 15 -15.30 3.77 -2.68
CA VAL A 15 -15.28 2.75 -1.63
C VAL A 15 -16.08 1.52 -2.04
N ARG A 16 -17.30 1.72 -2.57
CA ARG A 16 -18.13 0.61 -3.03
C ARG A 16 -17.50 -0.13 -4.20
N LEU A 17 -16.80 0.59 -5.08
CA LEU A 17 -16.09 0.02 -6.22
C LEU A 17 -14.92 -0.85 -5.76
N VAL A 18 -14.07 -0.33 -4.87
CA VAL A 18 -12.95 -1.07 -4.25
C VAL A 18 -13.46 -2.25 -3.43
N ALA A 19 -14.49 -2.05 -2.61
CA ALA A 19 -15.09 -3.11 -1.80
C ALA A 19 -15.78 -4.18 -2.64
N GLY A 20 -16.33 -3.82 -3.81
CA GLY A 20 -16.92 -4.75 -4.77
C GLY A 20 -15.87 -5.55 -5.54
N GLU A 21 -14.77 -4.93 -5.96
CA GLU A 21 -13.64 -5.64 -6.56
C GLU A 21 -12.94 -6.56 -5.57
N ARG A 22 -12.65 -6.07 -4.37
CA ARG A 22 -12.16 -6.90 -3.27
C ARG A 22 -13.16 -7.99 -2.95
N GLY A 23 -14.45 -7.69 -2.82
CA GLY A 23 -15.51 -8.67 -2.63
C GLY A 23 -15.46 -9.79 -3.68
N ARG A 24 -15.36 -9.45 -4.96
CA ARG A 24 -15.18 -10.44 -6.04
C ARG A 24 -13.90 -11.24 -5.87
N ALA A 25 -12.78 -10.61 -5.54
CA ALA A 25 -11.53 -11.30 -5.22
C ALA A 25 -11.68 -12.21 -3.98
N PHE A 26 -12.59 -11.93 -3.05
CA PHE A 26 -12.83 -12.71 -1.84
C PHE A 26 -14.02 -13.68 -1.93
N GLY A 27 -14.74 -13.76 -3.06
CA GLY A 27 -15.99 -14.52 -3.17
C GLY A 27 -17.12 -13.99 -2.27
N MET A 28 -17.09 -12.69 -1.94
CA MET A 28 -18.03 -12.00 -1.06
C MET A 28 -18.78 -10.88 -1.80
N GLY A 29 -20.05 -10.67 -1.45
CA GLY A 29 -20.77 -9.47 -1.89
C GLY A 29 -20.18 -8.21 -1.27
N ALA A 30 -20.20 -7.08 -2.00
CA ALA A 30 -19.67 -5.78 -1.55
C ALA A 30 -20.20 -5.37 -0.16
N ASP A 31 -21.48 -5.66 0.10
CA ASP A 31 -22.13 -5.37 1.39
C ASP A 31 -21.62 -6.24 2.54
N ARG A 32 -21.19 -7.48 2.24
CA ARG A 32 -20.60 -8.38 3.23
C ARG A 32 -19.19 -7.90 3.63
N VAL A 33 -18.38 -7.50 2.65
CA VAL A 33 -17.08 -6.87 2.90
C VAL A 33 -17.25 -5.56 3.67
N ALA A 34 -18.24 -4.76 3.30
CA ALA A 34 -18.56 -3.51 3.97
C ALA A 34 -19.04 -3.70 5.43
N ASN A 35 -19.58 -4.85 5.81
CA ASN A 35 -20.07 -5.11 7.16
C ASN A 35 -19.06 -5.84 8.07
N LEU A 36 -17.94 -6.34 7.54
CA LEU A 36 -17.01 -7.21 8.28
C LEU A 36 -15.90 -6.48 9.06
N LEU A 37 -15.66 -5.18 8.86
CA LEU A 37 -14.65 -4.45 9.65
C LEU A 37 -15.31 -3.37 10.54
N PRO A 38 -15.47 -3.63 11.84
CA PRO A 38 -15.97 -2.63 12.78
C PRO A 38 -14.91 -1.53 12.98
N GLY A 39 -15.27 -0.28 12.65
CA GLY A 39 -14.36 0.88 12.68
C GLY A 39 -14.17 1.61 11.33
N GLN A 40 -14.62 1.01 10.22
CA GLN A 40 -14.84 1.57 8.87
C GLN A 40 -13.95 2.76 8.43
N PRO A 41 -12.63 2.58 8.24
CA PRO A 41 -11.74 3.59 7.65
C PRO A 41 -12.15 3.99 6.22
N TRP A 42 -12.93 3.18 5.49
CA TRP A 42 -13.48 3.57 4.18
C TRP A 42 -14.79 4.35 4.27
N ARG A 43 -15.41 4.46 5.45
CA ARG A 43 -16.44 5.48 5.68
C ARG A 43 -15.83 6.83 6.01
N ASP A 44 -14.54 6.86 6.35
CA ASP A 44 -13.79 8.09 6.41
C ASP A 44 -13.59 8.59 4.97
N PRO A 45 -14.27 9.67 4.59
CA PRO A 45 -14.20 10.16 3.22
C PRO A 45 -12.79 10.60 2.84
N LEU A 46 -11.90 10.89 3.80
CA LEU A 46 -10.50 11.25 3.57
C LEU A 46 -9.61 10.06 3.17
N LEU A 47 -9.94 8.85 3.63
CA LEU A 47 -9.14 7.64 3.38
C LEU A 47 -9.66 6.83 2.20
N ALA A 48 -10.96 6.94 1.93
CA ALA A 48 -11.64 6.27 0.85
C ALA A 48 -10.96 6.46 -0.53
N PRO A 49 -10.60 7.69 -0.96
CA PRO A 49 -9.93 7.92 -2.23
C PRO A 49 -8.45 7.50 -2.21
N ALA A 50 -7.77 7.61 -1.06
CA ALA A 50 -6.40 7.14 -0.86
C ALA A 50 -6.28 5.62 -1.05
N LEU A 51 -7.19 4.87 -0.41
CA LEU A 51 -7.25 3.42 -0.54
C LEU A 51 -7.71 2.99 -1.93
N ALA A 52 -8.62 3.74 -2.56
CA ALA A 52 -9.02 3.50 -3.94
C ALA A 52 -7.87 3.75 -4.91
N TRP A 53 -7.09 4.81 -4.70
CA TRP A 53 -5.90 5.13 -5.48
C TRP A 53 -4.85 4.02 -5.42
N LEU A 54 -4.53 3.54 -4.21
CA LEU A 54 -3.61 2.42 -4.02
C LEU A 54 -4.11 1.16 -4.73
N HIS A 55 -5.41 0.86 -4.60
CA HIS A 55 -6.04 -0.31 -5.23
C HIS A 55 -6.04 -0.23 -6.77
N LEU A 56 -6.22 0.95 -7.36
CA LEU A 56 -6.17 1.14 -8.83
C LEU A 56 -4.77 0.97 -9.39
N LEU A 57 -3.77 1.56 -8.73
CA LEU A 57 -2.38 1.33 -9.10
C LEU A 57 -2.00 -0.16 -8.98
N GLU A 58 -2.71 -0.92 -8.16
CA GLU A 58 -2.42 -2.31 -7.88
C GLU A 58 -3.06 -3.32 -8.85
N HIS A 59 -4.26 -3.03 -9.36
CA HIS A 59 -5.07 -4.05 -10.03
C HIS A 59 -5.47 -3.75 -11.48
N ASP A 60 -5.27 -2.54 -11.98
CA ASP A 60 -5.63 -2.21 -13.35
C ASP A 60 -4.43 -1.64 -14.12
N PRO A 61 -3.63 -2.51 -14.78
CA PRO A 61 -2.58 -2.06 -15.70
C PRO A 61 -3.14 -1.30 -16.91
N GLY A 62 -4.47 -1.29 -17.08
CA GLY A 62 -5.20 -0.54 -18.09
C GLY A 62 -5.66 0.85 -17.65
N VAL A 63 -5.51 1.25 -16.37
CA VAL A 63 -5.72 2.65 -15.99
C VAL A 63 -4.66 3.46 -16.73
N PRO A 64 -5.03 4.28 -17.73
CA PRO A 64 -4.03 4.99 -18.49
C PRO A 64 -3.38 5.97 -17.52
N LEU A 65 -2.08 5.81 -17.23
CA LEU A 65 -1.34 6.79 -16.44
C LEU A 65 -1.46 8.20 -17.05
N GLY A 66 -1.77 8.30 -18.34
CA GLY A 66 -2.17 9.54 -19.02
C GLY A 66 -3.48 10.15 -18.51
N ALA A 67 -4.52 9.34 -18.27
CA ALA A 67 -5.78 9.82 -17.69
C ALA A 67 -5.59 10.30 -16.25
N LEU A 68 -4.75 9.59 -15.48
CA LEU A 68 -4.38 9.96 -14.12
C LEU A 68 -3.57 11.27 -14.08
N ALA A 69 -2.57 11.40 -14.95
CA ALA A 69 -1.80 12.62 -15.11
C ALA A 69 -2.67 13.80 -15.54
N ALA A 70 -3.69 13.58 -16.38
CA ALA A 70 -4.65 14.61 -16.78
C ALA A 70 -5.57 15.03 -15.62
N VAL A 71 -5.91 14.14 -14.69
CA VAL A 71 -6.60 14.51 -13.44
C VAL A 71 -5.70 15.38 -12.57
N LEU A 72 -4.43 15.00 -12.39
CA LEU A 72 -3.48 15.78 -11.60
C LEU A 72 -3.18 17.15 -12.21
N GLY A 73 -3.01 17.23 -13.54
CA GLY A 73 -2.84 18.50 -14.25
C GLY A 73 -4.00 19.44 -13.97
N ARG A 74 -5.24 18.94 -14.11
CA ARG A 74 -6.45 19.74 -13.79
C ARG A 74 -6.55 20.15 -12.32
N ALA A 75 -6.11 19.29 -11.40
CA ALA A 75 -6.07 19.64 -9.98
C ALA A 75 -5.01 20.71 -9.67
N ARG A 76 -3.87 20.70 -10.38
CA ARG A 76 -2.80 21.72 -10.27
C ARG A 76 -3.20 23.07 -10.83
N ASP A 77 -3.92 23.08 -11.94
CA ASP A 77 -4.32 24.30 -12.65
C ASP A 77 -5.37 25.13 -11.89
N GLY A 78 -5.70 24.75 -10.64
CA GLY A 78 -6.33 25.66 -9.68
C GLY A 78 -7.86 25.71 -9.74
N GLY A 79 -8.52 24.70 -10.31
CA GLY A 79 -9.98 24.63 -10.37
C GLY A 79 -10.69 24.18 -9.09
N ALA A 80 -10.33 24.68 -7.90
CA ALA A 80 -11.19 24.54 -6.71
C ALA A 80 -12.42 25.49 -6.77
N GLY A 81 -12.52 26.30 -7.83
CA GLY A 81 -13.73 27.04 -8.14
C GLY A 81 -14.83 26.09 -8.57
N GLY A 82 -15.90 26.00 -7.77
CA GLY A 82 -17.10 25.18 -7.99
C GLY A 82 -17.93 25.55 -9.24
N GLY A 83 -17.29 25.68 -10.40
CA GLY A 83 -17.95 25.78 -11.69
C GLY A 83 -18.51 24.41 -12.07
N GLY A 84 -19.83 24.29 -12.03
CA GLY A 84 -20.56 23.03 -12.19
C GLY A 84 -20.08 22.16 -13.35
N ALA A 85 -19.76 20.91 -13.03
CA ALA A 85 -19.43 19.85 -13.98
C ALA A 85 -20.68 19.33 -14.74
N SER A 86 -21.50 20.23 -15.29
CA SER A 86 -22.73 19.89 -16.02
C SER A 86 -22.57 19.78 -17.54
N GLY A 87 -21.34 19.89 -18.07
CA GLY A 87 -21.10 20.06 -19.52
C GLY A 87 -20.20 19.04 -20.21
N ALA A 88 -19.90 17.88 -19.61
CA ALA A 88 -19.06 16.87 -20.27
C ALA A 88 -19.90 15.71 -20.80
N GLY A 89 -19.92 15.59 -22.14
CA GLY A 89 -20.70 14.61 -22.90
C GLY A 89 -20.44 13.15 -22.52
N SER A 90 -21.47 12.34 -22.74
CA SER A 90 -21.68 10.95 -22.30
C SER A 90 -20.81 9.88 -23.00
N GLY A 91 -19.64 10.23 -23.50
CA GLY A 91 -18.78 9.31 -24.26
C GLY A 91 -17.64 8.73 -23.41
N GLY A 92 -17.91 7.69 -22.61
CA GLY A 92 -16.88 6.80 -22.05
C GLY A 92 -15.94 7.40 -21.00
N GLY A 93 -16.31 7.37 -19.71
CA GLY A 93 -15.38 7.78 -18.65
C GLY A 93 -15.90 7.71 -17.20
N GLY A 94 -16.88 6.85 -16.89
CA GLY A 94 -17.56 6.85 -15.59
C GLY A 94 -16.64 6.54 -14.39
N ALA A 95 -15.74 5.57 -14.50
CA ALA A 95 -14.83 5.21 -13.41
C ALA A 95 -13.75 6.29 -13.19
N THR A 96 -13.13 6.75 -14.27
CA THR A 96 -12.11 7.81 -14.27
C THR A 96 -12.63 9.13 -13.69
N THR A 97 -13.93 9.42 -13.85
CA THR A 97 -14.56 10.63 -13.29
C THR A 97 -14.93 10.51 -11.82
N VAL A 98 -15.29 9.32 -11.32
CA VAL A 98 -15.55 9.13 -9.88
C VAL A 98 -14.24 9.18 -9.09
N LEU A 99 -13.20 8.50 -9.58
CA LEU A 99 -11.87 8.50 -8.96
C LEU A 99 -11.17 9.85 -9.06
N GLY A 100 -11.26 10.49 -10.23
CA GLY A 100 -10.75 11.84 -10.41
C GLY A 100 -11.39 12.84 -9.45
N ARG A 101 -12.70 12.73 -9.20
CA ARG A 101 -13.41 13.55 -8.21
C ARG A 101 -13.01 13.24 -6.76
N GLY A 102 -12.90 11.96 -6.40
CA GLY A 102 -12.44 11.56 -5.06
C GLY A 102 -11.01 12.05 -4.77
N LEU A 103 -10.12 11.95 -5.75
CA LEU A 103 -8.75 12.45 -5.64
C LEU A 103 -8.70 13.97 -5.55
N ALA A 104 -9.41 14.68 -6.44
CA ALA A 104 -9.48 16.14 -6.41
C ALA A 104 -10.04 16.65 -5.08
N TRP A 105 -11.06 15.99 -4.54
CA TRP A 105 -11.59 16.29 -3.22
C TRP A 105 -10.54 16.05 -2.13
N SER A 106 -9.81 14.94 -2.17
CA SER A 106 -8.74 14.63 -1.18
C SER A 106 -7.59 15.63 -1.23
N LEU A 107 -7.20 16.06 -2.42
CA LEU A 107 -6.23 17.14 -2.63
C LEU A 107 -6.76 18.46 -2.05
N GLY A 108 -8.03 18.79 -2.27
CA GLY A 108 -8.68 19.96 -1.70
C GLY A 108 -8.77 19.93 -0.17
N GLN A 109 -8.79 18.75 0.45
CA GLN A 109 -8.71 18.59 1.91
C GLN A 109 -7.26 18.60 2.45
N GLY A 110 -6.26 18.70 1.58
CA GLY A 110 -4.84 18.63 1.98
C GLY A 110 -4.41 17.25 2.46
N ALA A 111 -5.18 16.20 2.15
CA ALA A 111 -4.81 14.83 2.52
C ALA A 111 -3.60 14.33 1.71
N TRP A 112 -3.37 14.91 0.54
CA TRP A 112 -2.24 14.59 -0.34
C TRP A 112 -1.60 15.88 -0.84
N SER A 113 -0.28 15.86 -1.03
CA SER A 113 0.39 16.91 -1.80
C SER A 113 0.39 16.58 -3.30
N ALA A 114 0.60 17.57 -4.17
CA ALA A 114 0.80 17.28 -5.60
C ALA A 114 2.09 16.48 -5.84
N ASP A 115 3.12 16.72 -5.03
CA ASP A 115 4.42 16.02 -5.10
C ASP A 115 4.29 14.54 -4.73
N ASP A 116 3.35 14.21 -3.82
CA ASP A 116 3.04 12.86 -3.38
C ASP A 116 2.53 12.02 -4.56
N LEU A 117 1.57 12.58 -5.29
CA LEU A 117 0.93 11.93 -6.43
C LEU A 117 1.86 11.86 -7.64
N ASP A 118 2.69 12.88 -7.83
CA ASP A 118 3.75 12.87 -8.85
C ASP A 118 4.82 11.83 -8.55
N GLY A 119 5.22 11.70 -7.28
CA GLY A 119 6.14 10.64 -6.83
C GLY A 119 5.57 9.26 -7.12
N ALA A 120 4.31 9.02 -6.77
CA ALA A 120 3.60 7.77 -7.05
C ALA A 120 3.55 7.47 -8.56
N LEU A 121 3.18 8.46 -9.37
CA LEU A 121 3.12 8.33 -10.83
C LEU A 121 4.49 8.11 -11.45
N GLY A 122 5.52 8.83 -10.97
CA GLY A 122 6.90 8.67 -11.42
C GLY A 122 7.42 7.27 -11.12
N ALA A 123 7.14 6.75 -9.92
CA ALA A 123 7.43 5.37 -9.55
C ALA A 123 6.68 4.36 -10.43
N ALA A 124 5.39 4.61 -10.71
CA ALA A 124 4.58 3.78 -11.59
C ALA A 124 5.14 3.67 -13.00
N ARG A 125 5.40 4.82 -13.63
CA ARG A 125 6.00 4.91 -14.97
C ARG A 125 7.40 4.29 -15.03
N ALA A 126 8.19 4.42 -13.98
CA ALA A 126 9.52 3.83 -13.96
C ALA A 126 9.45 2.30 -13.92
N LEU A 127 8.45 1.73 -13.24
CA LEU A 127 8.21 0.29 -13.25
C LEU A 127 7.72 -0.19 -14.63
N GLU A 128 6.80 0.55 -15.28
CA GLU A 128 6.31 0.23 -16.62
C GLU A 128 7.40 0.24 -17.69
N ARG A 129 8.42 1.09 -17.53
CA ARG A 129 9.57 1.13 -18.45
C ARG A 129 10.53 -0.05 -18.33
N GLY A 130 10.21 -1.06 -17.51
CA GLY A 130 10.96 -2.32 -17.45
C GLY A 130 12.26 -2.24 -16.65
N GLY A 131 12.22 -1.60 -15.48
CA GLY A 131 13.38 -1.57 -14.58
C GLY A 131 13.67 -2.92 -13.93
N ALA A 132 14.95 -3.28 -13.83
CA ALA A 132 15.46 -4.25 -12.89
C ALA A 132 16.05 -3.51 -11.68
N PHE A 133 16.07 -4.16 -10.51
CA PHE A 133 16.55 -3.56 -9.27
C PHE A 133 17.92 -4.13 -8.94
N SER A 134 18.93 -3.27 -8.82
CA SER A 134 20.30 -3.71 -8.53
C SER A 134 20.40 -4.43 -7.19
N THR A 135 19.65 -3.95 -6.19
CA THR A 135 19.69 -4.43 -4.81
C THR A 135 18.30 -4.51 -4.20
N ARG A 136 18.18 -5.25 -3.10
CA ARG A 136 16.96 -5.29 -2.27
C ARG A 136 16.57 -3.92 -1.73
N ARG A 137 17.56 -3.07 -1.39
CA ARG A 137 17.33 -1.69 -0.95
C ARG A 137 16.63 -0.88 -2.03
N GLU A 138 17.13 -0.93 -3.26
CA GLU A 138 16.53 -0.22 -4.39
C GLU A 138 15.09 -0.69 -4.66
N LEU A 139 14.86 -2.01 -4.58
CA LEU A 139 13.51 -2.59 -4.70
C LEU A 139 12.56 -2.04 -3.63
N ALA A 140 13.01 -1.97 -2.37
CA ALA A 140 12.22 -1.42 -1.26
C ALA A 140 11.98 0.09 -1.39
N GLU A 141 12.99 0.87 -1.80
CA GLU A 141 12.86 2.29 -2.10
C GLU A 141 11.84 2.54 -3.24
N ARG A 142 11.83 1.67 -4.25
CA ARG A 142 10.82 1.75 -5.32
C ARG A 142 9.43 1.42 -4.83
N ALA A 143 9.28 0.36 -4.04
CA ALA A 143 8.01 0.00 -3.42
C ALA A 143 7.48 1.13 -2.53
N LEU A 144 8.37 1.82 -1.81
CA LEU A 144 8.02 2.97 -1.00
C LEU A 144 7.59 4.16 -1.88
N ALA A 145 8.36 4.50 -2.91
CA ALA A 145 8.03 5.58 -3.84
C ALA A 145 6.67 5.35 -4.52
N TRP A 146 6.34 4.09 -4.83
CA TRP A 146 5.04 3.69 -5.37
C TRP A 146 3.88 4.07 -4.44
N SER A 147 4.07 3.96 -3.13
CA SER A 147 3.06 4.34 -2.16
C SER A 147 2.81 5.85 -2.12
N GLY A 148 3.68 6.67 -2.74
CA GLY A 148 3.39 8.08 -2.99
C GLY A 148 3.20 8.93 -1.75
N GLY A 149 3.76 8.55 -0.59
CA GLY A 149 3.45 9.25 0.66
C GLY A 149 2.09 8.92 1.28
N ALA A 150 1.42 7.85 0.82
CA ALA A 150 0.18 7.34 1.40
C ALA A 150 0.27 7.21 2.93
N ALA A 151 1.41 6.78 3.47
CA ALA A 151 1.62 6.68 4.91
C ALA A 151 1.37 8.01 5.62
N THR A 152 1.94 9.09 5.09
CA THR A 152 1.77 10.44 5.64
C THR A 152 0.33 10.89 5.52
N ALA A 153 -0.26 10.74 4.33
CA ALA A 153 -1.65 11.11 4.06
C ALA A 153 -2.63 10.42 5.04
N VAL A 154 -2.48 9.11 5.21
CA VAL A 154 -3.32 8.29 6.11
C VAL A 154 -3.17 8.73 7.56
N LEU A 155 -1.93 8.92 8.02
CA LEU A 155 -1.66 9.27 9.41
C LEU A 155 -2.06 10.70 9.75
N GLU A 156 -1.85 11.66 8.84
CA GLU A 156 -2.31 13.04 9.04
C GLU A 156 -3.83 13.13 9.05
N ALA A 157 -4.52 12.36 8.19
CA ALA A 157 -5.97 12.23 8.22
C ALA A 157 -6.46 11.63 9.55
N TRP A 158 -5.76 10.62 10.08
CA TRP A 158 -6.08 10.04 11.39
C TRP A 158 -5.83 10.99 12.56
N ASP A 159 -4.72 11.73 12.54
CA ASP A 159 -4.37 12.63 13.63
C ASP A 159 -5.10 14.00 13.55
N ALA A 160 -5.84 14.25 12.47
CA ALA A 160 -6.51 15.53 12.18
C ALA A 160 -5.55 16.74 12.25
N ARG A 161 -4.28 16.54 11.88
CA ARG A 161 -3.23 17.57 11.88
C ARG A 161 -2.63 17.74 10.48
N PRO A 162 -3.26 18.54 9.60
CA PRO A 162 -2.65 18.88 8.32
C PRO A 162 -1.44 19.80 8.55
N SER A 163 -0.24 19.46 8.04
CA SER A 163 0.92 20.35 7.74
C SER A 163 2.32 19.90 8.24
N VAL A 164 2.48 18.72 8.86
CA VAL A 164 3.79 18.31 9.42
C VAL A 164 4.53 17.31 8.51
N GLY A 165 3.81 16.58 7.66
CA GLY A 165 4.26 15.38 6.98
C GLY A 165 5.37 15.54 5.95
N ALA A 166 5.43 16.65 5.22
CA ALA A 166 6.42 16.83 4.14
C ALA A 166 7.87 16.95 4.66
N ARG A 167 8.08 17.55 5.84
CA ARG A 167 9.41 17.68 6.46
C ARG A 167 9.86 16.39 7.14
N LEU A 168 8.93 15.64 7.73
CA LEU A 168 9.23 14.39 8.45
C LEU A 168 9.54 13.22 7.51
N ARG A 169 9.02 13.24 6.28
CA ARG A 169 9.24 12.16 5.29
C ARG A 169 10.70 11.95 4.91
N ARG A 170 11.46 13.03 4.72
CA ARG A 170 12.87 12.94 4.31
C ARG A 170 13.73 12.28 5.41
N ALA A 171 13.43 12.59 6.68
CA ALA A 171 14.10 12.00 7.84
C ALA A 171 13.72 10.53 8.10
N ALA A 172 12.50 10.11 7.76
CA ALA A 172 12.04 8.73 7.93
C ALA A 172 12.76 7.75 6.97
N VAL A 173 12.93 8.14 5.71
CA VAL A 173 13.63 7.34 4.69
C VAL A 173 15.11 7.13 5.04
N GLU A 174 15.78 8.18 5.50
CA GLU A 174 17.19 8.12 5.92
C GLU A 174 17.38 7.11 7.07
N ARG A 175 16.50 7.14 8.08
CA ARG A 175 16.55 6.20 9.22
C ARG A 175 16.18 4.77 8.87
N LEU A 176 15.23 4.56 7.95
CA LEU A 176 14.93 3.21 7.46
C LEU A 176 16.18 2.57 6.87
N GLY A 177 17.01 3.34 6.14
CA GLY A 177 18.29 2.89 5.60
C GLY A 177 19.35 2.56 6.65
N GLU A 178 19.43 3.34 7.74
CA GLU A 178 20.38 3.13 8.84
C GLU A 178 20.03 1.90 9.70
N ASP A 179 18.74 1.69 9.98
CA ASP A 179 18.24 0.56 10.79
C ASP A 179 18.29 -0.79 10.06
N PHE A 180 18.54 -0.82 8.74
CA PHE A 180 18.80 -2.08 8.03
C PHE A 180 20.21 -2.63 8.26
N GLY A 181 21.14 -1.84 8.81
CA GLY A 181 22.54 -2.23 9.01
C GLY A 181 22.96 -2.46 10.47
N ALA A 182 22.27 -1.89 11.45
CA ALA A 182 22.74 -1.86 12.83
C ALA A 182 21.72 -2.44 13.83
N GLY A 183 22.08 -3.55 14.49
CA GLY A 183 21.36 -4.07 15.64
C GLY A 183 21.45 -3.11 16.82
N SER A 184 20.50 -2.19 16.97
CA SER A 184 20.48 -1.24 18.08
C SER A 184 20.01 -1.93 19.36
N THR A 185 20.96 -2.20 20.26
CA THR A 185 20.71 -2.71 21.61
C THR A 185 20.69 -1.54 22.60
N GLY A 186 19.52 -1.30 23.20
CA GLY A 186 19.39 -0.85 24.59
C GLY A 186 19.74 0.61 24.96
N ARG A 187 18.71 1.43 25.15
CA ARG A 187 18.39 2.07 26.46
C ARG A 187 17.08 2.83 26.38
N ARG A 188 16.06 2.40 27.15
CA ARG A 188 14.80 3.14 27.35
C ARG A 188 15.04 4.24 28.38
N ALA A 189 15.28 5.45 27.92
CA ALA A 189 14.96 6.63 28.72
C ALA A 189 13.45 6.88 28.54
N GLU A 190 12.67 6.77 29.61
CA GLU A 190 11.23 7.10 29.67
C GLU A 190 11.00 8.63 29.61
N GLY A 191 11.67 9.31 28.69
CA GLY A 191 11.33 10.68 28.32
C GLY A 191 10.11 10.65 27.42
N ARG A 192 9.09 11.45 27.75
CA ARG A 192 7.94 11.71 26.86
C ARG A 192 8.50 12.09 25.49
N LEU A 193 8.37 11.19 24.50
CA LEU A 193 8.90 11.42 23.16
C LEU A 193 8.31 12.72 22.61
N ASP A 194 9.16 13.53 22.01
CA ASP A 194 8.74 14.68 21.22
C ASP A 194 7.61 14.26 20.26
N PRO A 195 6.44 14.92 20.27
CA PRO A 195 5.33 14.61 19.37
C PRO A 195 5.73 14.52 17.90
N ALA A 196 6.71 15.32 17.45
CA ALA A 196 7.22 15.23 16.08
C ALA A 196 7.92 13.89 15.82
N ARG A 197 8.78 13.46 16.75
CA ARG A 197 9.47 12.16 16.67
C ARG A 197 8.50 10.98 16.75
N ALA A 198 7.45 11.08 17.56
CA ALA A 198 6.41 10.06 17.63
C ALA A 198 5.65 9.93 16.30
N LEU A 199 5.37 11.06 15.62
CA LEU A 199 4.77 11.05 14.29
C LEU A 199 5.72 10.47 13.23
N GLU A 200 7.00 10.84 13.22
CA GLU A 200 8.02 10.24 12.34
C GLU A 200 8.06 8.72 12.47
N GLN A 201 8.05 8.22 13.70
CA GLN A 201 8.06 6.77 13.95
C GLN A 201 6.79 6.11 13.41
N ARG A 202 5.62 6.70 13.61
CA ARG A 202 4.36 6.17 13.04
C ARG A 202 4.40 6.15 11.51
N ILE A 203 4.93 7.21 10.88
CA ILE A 203 5.10 7.27 9.43
C ILE A 203 6.02 6.13 8.96
N ALA A 204 7.21 5.98 9.55
CA ALA A 204 8.14 4.92 9.17
C ALA A 204 7.55 3.51 9.33
N ARG A 205 6.73 3.28 10.36
CA ARG A 205 6.04 1.99 10.57
C ARG A 205 4.96 1.72 9.53
N MET A 206 4.18 2.74 9.18
CA MET A 206 3.18 2.63 8.11
C MET A 206 3.86 2.37 6.76
N GLU A 207 4.94 3.10 6.47
CA GLU A 207 5.76 2.90 5.26
C GLU A 207 6.31 1.48 5.20
N ALA A 208 6.84 0.93 6.31
CA ALA A 208 7.29 -0.45 6.36
C ALA A 208 6.17 -1.44 6.00
N GLY A 209 4.93 -1.22 6.47
CA GLY A 209 3.79 -2.05 6.10
C GLY A 209 3.42 -1.94 4.62
N LEU A 210 3.45 -0.74 4.04
CA LEU A 210 3.14 -0.50 2.63
C LEU A 210 4.18 -1.16 1.71
N VAL A 211 5.46 -1.06 2.08
CA VAL A 211 6.55 -1.77 1.40
C VAL A 211 6.35 -3.28 1.54
N ALA A 212 6.01 -3.78 2.74
CA ALA A 212 5.78 -5.21 2.96
C ALA A 212 4.66 -5.76 2.07
N GLU A 213 3.53 -5.05 1.98
CA GLU A 213 2.41 -5.42 1.11
C GLU A 213 2.85 -5.50 -0.35
N ARG A 214 3.54 -4.47 -0.84
CA ARG A 214 3.98 -4.42 -2.24
C ARG A 214 4.96 -5.53 -2.58
N LEU A 215 5.96 -5.74 -1.72
CA LEU A 215 6.94 -6.81 -1.90
C LEU A 215 6.28 -8.19 -1.82
N THR A 216 5.26 -8.36 -0.98
CA THR A 216 4.46 -9.60 -0.93
C THR A 216 3.76 -9.86 -2.25
N CYS A 217 3.13 -8.84 -2.85
CA CYS A 217 2.48 -8.97 -4.15
C CYS A 217 3.48 -9.39 -5.24
N TRP A 218 4.67 -8.77 -5.28
CA TRP A 218 5.72 -9.14 -6.24
C TRP A 218 6.32 -10.51 -6.00
N THR A 219 6.47 -10.90 -4.73
CA THR A 219 7.01 -12.21 -4.34
C THR A 219 6.02 -13.34 -4.62
N ALA A 220 4.72 -13.07 -4.52
CA ALA A 220 3.67 -14.07 -4.74
C ALA A 220 3.46 -14.44 -6.22
N ASP A 221 3.81 -13.55 -7.15
CA ASP A 221 3.68 -13.82 -8.59
C ASP A 221 4.76 -13.08 -9.41
N PRO A 222 6.03 -13.52 -9.33
CA PRO A 222 7.10 -12.91 -10.11
C PRO A 222 6.93 -13.16 -11.61
N SER A 223 6.23 -14.22 -12.00
CA SER A 223 5.96 -14.57 -13.40
C SER A 223 5.02 -13.57 -14.08
N ALA A 224 3.96 -13.14 -13.41
CA ALA A 224 3.08 -12.09 -13.94
C ALA A 224 3.81 -10.74 -14.09
N ALA A 225 4.72 -10.42 -13.16
CA ALA A 225 5.56 -9.24 -13.30
C ALA A 225 6.49 -9.34 -14.52
N LEU A 226 7.13 -10.50 -14.71
CA LEU A 226 8.01 -10.75 -15.85
C LEU A 226 7.25 -10.73 -17.19
N ALA A 227 6.04 -11.30 -17.23
CA ALA A 227 5.17 -11.26 -18.41
C ALA A 227 4.79 -9.82 -18.80
N ALA A 228 4.75 -8.91 -17.82
CA ALA A 228 4.58 -7.48 -18.04
C ALA A 228 5.89 -6.73 -18.34
N GLY A 229 7.00 -7.45 -18.60
CA GLY A 229 8.31 -6.88 -18.89
C GLY A 229 9.04 -6.32 -17.67
N ARG A 230 8.71 -6.77 -16.44
CA ARG A 230 9.24 -6.22 -15.19
C ARG A 230 9.93 -7.29 -14.36
N LEU A 231 11.21 -7.06 -14.03
CA LEU A 231 11.94 -7.93 -13.10
C LEU A 231 11.85 -7.37 -11.68
N VAL A 232 10.89 -7.86 -10.90
CA VAL A 232 10.61 -7.41 -9.52
C VAL A 232 11.38 -8.20 -8.45
N LEU A 233 12.62 -8.56 -8.76
CA LEU A 233 13.53 -9.29 -7.88
C LEU A 233 14.92 -8.64 -7.89
N PRO A 234 15.67 -8.66 -6.77
CA PRO A 234 17.00 -8.05 -6.70
C PRO A 234 18.02 -8.78 -7.58
N MET A 235 18.72 -8.03 -8.45
CA MET A 235 19.70 -8.56 -9.39
C MET A 235 20.95 -9.13 -8.70
N ASP A 236 21.38 -8.53 -7.59
CA ASP A 236 22.48 -9.03 -6.76
C ASP A 236 22.19 -10.43 -6.20
N GLU A 237 20.96 -10.67 -5.74
CA GLU A 237 20.54 -11.99 -5.24
C GLU A 237 20.36 -13.01 -6.37
N LEU A 238 19.83 -12.59 -7.52
CA LEU A 238 19.78 -13.43 -8.72
C LEU A 238 21.19 -13.86 -9.15
N ALA A 239 22.13 -12.91 -9.23
CA ALA A 239 23.52 -13.17 -9.57
C ALA A 239 24.20 -14.09 -8.56
N ARG A 240 23.99 -13.88 -7.24
CA ARG A 240 24.51 -14.74 -6.17
C ARG A 240 24.07 -16.19 -6.34
N LEU A 241 22.85 -16.42 -6.81
CA LEU A 241 22.28 -17.75 -7.03
C LEU A 241 22.53 -18.31 -8.43
N GLY A 242 23.18 -17.53 -9.32
CA GLY A 242 23.35 -17.91 -10.73
C GLY A 242 22.01 -18.10 -11.45
N LEU A 243 21.03 -17.26 -11.12
CA LEU A 243 19.72 -17.19 -11.75
C LEU A 243 19.63 -16.01 -12.71
N THR A 244 18.85 -16.19 -13.76
CA THR A 244 18.51 -15.15 -14.75
C THR A 244 17.00 -15.02 -14.88
N ALA A 245 16.53 -13.95 -15.51
CA ALA A 245 15.10 -13.80 -15.81
C ALA A 245 14.57 -14.92 -16.74
N VAL A 246 15.42 -15.47 -17.61
CA VAL A 246 15.08 -16.58 -18.51
C VAL A 246 14.80 -17.85 -17.70
N ASP A 247 15.56 -18.09 -16.64
CA ASP A 247 15.38 -19.26 -15.78
C ASP A 247 14.03 -19.29 -15.07
N LEU A 248 13.40 -18.12 -14.86
CA LEU A 248 12.08 -18.06 -14.25
C LEU A 248 11.01 -18.63 -15.20
N ALA A 249 11.17 -18.39 -16.51
CA ALA A 249 10.26 -18.88 -17.53
C ALA A 249 10.53 -20.35 -17.90
N GLU A 250 11.80 -20.72 -18.00
CA GLU A 250 12.19 -22.05 -18.49
C GLU A 250 12.29 -23.11 -17.39
N ARG A 251 12.62 -22.70 -16.16
CA ARG A 251 12.94 -23.60 -15.04
C ARG A 251 12.29 -23.11 -13.73
N PRO A 252 10.97 -22.92 -13.70
CA PRO A 252 10.30 -22.33 -12.55
C PRO A 252 10.39 -23.17 -11.25
N ASP A 253 10.68 -24.47 -11.38
CA ASP A 253 10.84 -25.39 -10.25
C ASP A 253 12.31 -25.56 -9.79
N ASP A 254 13.25 -24.75 -10.31
CA ASP A 254 14.66 -24.76 -9.85
C ASP A 254 14.71 -24.44 -8.34
N PRO A 255 15.36 -25.27 -7.49
CA PRO A 255 15.40 -25.06 -6.04
C PRO A 255 16.03 -23.73 -5.62
N ARG A 256 16.84 -23.11 -6.49
CA ARG A 256 17.43 -21.79 -6.25
C ARG A 256 16.37 -20.69 -6.28
N TRP A 257 15.27 -20.86 -7.02
CA TRP A 257 14.13 -19.95 -6.93
C TRP A 257 13.48 -20.00 -5.55
N ALA A 258 13.29 -21.20 -5.01
CA ALA A 258 12.75 -21.36 -3.67
C ALA A 258 13.64 -20.68 -2.60
N GLU A 259 14.96 -20.77 -2.74
CA GLU A 259 15.91 -20.03 -1.86
C GLU A 259 15.73 -18.52 -1.99
N LEU A 260 15.66 -17.98 -3.21
CA LEU A 260 15.46 -16.55 -3.45
C LEU A 260 14.14 -16.06 -2.85
N ILE A 261 13.04 -16.77 -3.10
CA ILE A 261 11.71 -16.40 -2.62
C ILE A 261 11.65 -16.51 -1.09
N ALA A 262 12.27 -17.54 -0.48
CA ALA A 262 12.38 -17.63 0.99
C ALA A 262 13.15 -16.45 1.59
N SER A 263 14.23 -16.03 0.94
CA SER A 263 15.01 -14.84 1.31
C SER A 263 14.15 -13.57 1.28
N GLN A 264 13.33 -13.39 0.24
CA GLN A 264 12.39 -12.26 0.15
C GLN A 264 11.30 -12.35 1.24
N VAL A 265 10.70 -13.51 1.47
CA VAL A 265 9.70 -13.71 2.54
C VAL A 265 10.28 -13.31 3.89
N GLY A 266 11.51 -13.74 4.22
CA GLY A 266 12.19 -13.34 5.46
C GLY A 266 12.34 -11.83 5.59
N PHE A 267 12.71 -11.14 4.50
CA PHE A 267 12.81 -9.68 4.48
C PHE A 267 11.46 -8.99 4.72
N VAL A 268 10.40 -9.46 4.04
CA VAL A 268 9.05 -8.92 4.21
C VAL A 268 8.53 -9.13 5.64
N ARG A 269 8.79 -10.30 6.24
CA ARG A 269 8.46 -10.55 7.66
C ARG A 269 9.12 -9.53 8.59
N GLY A 270 10.38 -9.16 8.31
CA GLY A 270 11.07 -8.09 9.04
C GLY A 270 10.37 -6.73 8.92
N LEU A 271 9.85 -6.38 7.75
CA LEU A 271 9.05 -5.17 7.55
C LEU A 271 7.71 -5.22 8.29
N CYS A 272 6.99 -6.35 8.26
CA CYS A 272 5.76 -6.55 9.03
C CYS A 272 6.02 -6.40 10.54
N ALA A 273 7.12 -6.95 11.05
CA ALA A 273 7.51 -6.81 12.45
C ALA A 273 7.77 -5.33 12.82
N LYS A 274 8.37 -4.55 11.93
CA LYS A 274 8.54 -3.09 12.10
C LYS A 274 7.19 -2.36 12.10
N ALA A 275 6.24 -2.78 11.27
CA ALA A 275 4.92 -2.14 11.14
C ALA A 275 3.97 -2.48 12.29
N TRP A 276 4.08 -3.67 12.89
CA TRP A 276 3.13 -4.18 13.89
C TRP A 276 2.88 -3.27 15.10
N PRO A 277 3.88 -2.58 15.69
CA PRO A 277 3.65 -1.64 16.79
C PRO A 277 2.66 -0.52 16.46
N LEU A 278 2.46 -0.20 15.17
CA LEU A 278 1.48 0.82 14.77
C LEU A 278 0.06 0.48 15.22
N VAL A 279 -0.27 -0.81 15.37
CA VAL A 279 -1.59 -1.31 15.80
C VAL A 279 -2.02 -0.68 17.13
N SER A 280 -1.11 -0.57 18.10
CA SER A 280 -1.42 0.02 19.41
C SER A 280 -1.35 1.55 19.41
N GLU A 281 -0.57 2.14 18.49
CA GLU A 281 -0.26 3.58 18.49
C GLU A 281 -1.33 4.46 17.86
N VAL A 282 -2.18 3.90 17.00
CA VAL A 282 -3.22 4.66 16.27
C VAL A 282 -4.60 4.58 16.94
N GLY A 283 -4.68 4.00 18.13
CA GLY A 283 -5.93 3.79 18.87
C GLY A 283 -6.76 2.61 18.36
N LEU A 284 -7.72 2.14 19.17
CA LEU A 284 -8.38 0.85 18.99
C LEU A 284 -9.01 0.61 17.60
N ALA A 285 -9.79 1.58 17.10
CA ALA A 285 -10.53 1.41 15.85
C ALA A 285 -9.60 1.32 14.63
N ARG A 286 -8.61 2.22 14.55
CA ARG A 286 -7.61 2.25 13.46
C ARG A 286 -6.63 1.09 13.61
N GLY A 287 -6.28 0.76 14.85
CA GLY A 287 -5.42 -0.36 15.19
C GLY A 287 -5.95 -1.68 14.65
N ARG A 288 -7.26 -1.93 14.79
CA ARG A 288 -7.93 -3.09 14.18
C ARG A 288 -7.78 -3.13 12.66
N THR A 289 -7.90 -1.98 12.00
CA THR A 289 -7.70 -1.89 10.54
C THR A 289 -6.27 -2.27 10.17
N VAL A 290 -5.27 -1.67 10.84
CA VAL A 290 -3.86 -1.96 10.61
C VAL A 290 -3.56 -3.44 10.88
N ALA A 291 -4.10 -4.00 11.96
CA ALA A 291 -3.90 -5.40 12.31
C ALA A 291 -4.46 -6.34 11.23
N VAL A 292 -5.69 -6.10 10.76
CA VAL A 292 -6.31 -6.89 9.69
C VAL A 292 -5.49 -6.82 8.40
N TRP A 293 -5.02 -5.63 8.04
CA TRP A 293 -4.18 -5.44 6.87
C TRP A 293 -2.86 -6.22 6.97
N LEU A 294 -2.11 -6.06 8.06
CA LEU A 294 -0.85 -6.77 8.29
C LEU A 294 -1.05 -8.30 8.37
N ALA A 295 -2.15 -8.78 8.94
CA ALA A 295 -2.49 -10.19 8.94
C ALA A 295 -2.88 -10.73 7.55
N GLY A 296 -3.36 -9.86 6.66
CA GLY A 296 -3.55 -10.15 5.24
C GLY A 296 -2.22 -10.42 4.53
N ILE A 297 -1.20 -9.61 4.83
CA ILE A 297 0.17 -9.80 4.33
C ILE A 297 0.74 -11.13 4.85
N ASP A 298 0.70 -11.34 6.16
CA ASP A 298 1.22 -12.56 6.79
C ASP A 298 0.54 -13.83 6.26
N SER A 299 -0.79 -13.80 6.09
CA SER A 299 -1.52 -14.93 5.49
C SER A 299 -1.12 -15.20 4.04
N ALA A 300 -0.67 -14.19 3.30
CA ALA A 300 -0.16 -14.38 1.96
C ALA A 300 1.20 -15.08 2.01
N LEU A 301 2.11 -14.63 2.87
CA LEU A 301 3.42 -15.24 3.08
C LEU A 301 3.31 -16.70 3.53
N GLU A 302 2.40 -17.01 4.46
CA GLU A 302 2.10 -18.39 4.89
C GLU A 302 1.65 -19.27 3.70
N ARG A 303 1.01 -18.72 2.67
CA ARG A 303 0.68 -19.48 1.44
C ARG A 303 1.91 -19.75 0.58
N ILE A 304 2.78 -18.74 0.42
CA ILE A 304 4.05 -18.90 -0.31
C ILE A 304 4.89 -20.00 0.35
N GLU A 305 5.01 -19.96 1.68
CA GLU A 305 5.73 -20.97 2.47
C GLU A 305 5.11 -22.36 2.33
N ARG A 306 3.77 -22.48 2.39
CA ARG A 306 3.07 -23.77 2.18
C ARG A 306 3.23 -24.32 0.76
N ALA A 307 3.35 -23.45 -0.23
CA ALA A 307 3.72 -23.80 -1.60
C ALA A 307 5.22 -24.15 -1.74
N ARG A 308 5.96 -24.23 -0.63
CA ARG A 308 7.42 -24.46 -0.59
C ARG A 308 8.19 -23.46 -1.44
N PHE A 309 7.70 -22.22 -1.49
CA PHE A 309 8.29 -21.11 -2.24
C PHE A 309 8.35 -21.34 -3.77
N LEU A 310 7.58 -22.30 -4.30
CA LEU A 310 7.51 -22.59 -5.73
C LEU A 310 6.57 -21.61 -6.44
N THR A 311 7.07 -20.90 -7.45
CA THR A 311 6.33 -19.85 -8.17
C THR A 311 5.18 -20.39 -8.99
N THR A 312 5.31 -21.62 -9.51
CA THR A 312 4.28 -22.36 -10.27
C THR A 312 3.10 -22.83 -9.41
N ALA A 313 3.34 -23.09 -8.12
CA ALA A 313 2.34 -23.62 -7.21
C ALA A 313 1.54 -22.53 -6.48
N MET A 314 1.86 -21.25 -6.70
CA MET A 314 1.18 -20.14 -6.05
C MET A 314 -0.09 -19.75 -6.82
N PRO A 315 -1.25 -19.68 -6.14
CA PRO A 315 -2.45 -19.12 -6.77
C PRO A 315 -2.25 -17.62 -7.02
N VAL A 316 -2.61 -17.15 -8.23
CA VAL A 316 -2.50 -15.77 -8.78
C VAL A 316 -3.18 -14.68 -7.92
N SER A 317 -3.81 -15.06 -6.81
CA SER A 317 -4.52 -14.13 -5.93
C SER A 317 -3.59 -13.50 -4.88
N GLY A 318 -3.46 -12.17 -4.93
CA GLY A 318 -2.71 -11.33 -3.97
C GLY A 318 -3.07 -11.51 -2.49
N PRO A 319 -2.51 -10.70 -1.57
CA PRO A 319 -2.68 -10.88 -0.13
C PRO A 319 -4.16 -10.93 0.25
N ARG A 320 -4.59 -12.09 0.75
CA ARG A 320 -5.94 -12.31 1.27
C ARG A 320 -5.80 -12.65 2.74
N ALA A 321 -6.42 -11.85 3.62
CA ALA A 321 -6.58 -12.25 5.01
C ALA A 321 -7.39 -13.54 5.05
N SER A 322 -6.78 -14.63 5.52
CA SER A 322 -7.53 -15.85 5.80
C SER A 322 -8.41 -15.65 7.03
N TRP A 323 -9.53 -16.37 7.07
CA TRP A 323 -10.41 -16.38 8.24
C TRP A 323 -9.70 -16.78 9.52
N SER A 324 -8.71 -17.68 9.45
CA SER A 324 -7.87 -18.05 10.59
C SER A 324 -6.99 -16.88 11.06
N SER A 325 -6.45 -16.07 10.16
CA SER A 325 -5.73 -14.84 10.53
C SER A 325 -6.65 -13.78 11.15
N LEU A 326 -7.87 -13.61 10.62
CA LEU A 326 -8.87 -12.73 11.23
C LEU A 326 -9.37 -13.25 12.59
N ALA A 327 -9.53 -14.56 12.75
CA ALA A 327 -9.97 -15.18 14.00
C ALA A 327 -8.89 -15.07 15.09
N ARG A 328 -7.60 -15.23 14.75
CA ARG A 328 -6.47 -14.94 15.64
C ARG A 328 -6.50 -13.49 16.13
N LEU A 329 -6.88 -12.57 15.25
CA LEU A 329 -7.08 -11.17 15.58
C LEU A 329 -8.40 -10.86 16.27
N ALA A 330 -9.41 -11.73 16.27
CA ALA A 330 -10.70 -11.49 16.92
C ALA A 330 -10.77 -12.08 18.33
N GLY A 331 -9.80 -12.93 18.70
CA GLY A 331 -9.72 -13.52 20.03
C GLY A 331 -9.58 -12.45 21.12
N PRO A 332 -10.34 -12.53 22.22
CA PRO A 332 -10.27 -11.56 23.33
C PRO A 332 -8.87 -11.50 23.96
N GLU A 333 -8.07 -12.56 23.83
CA GLU A 333 -6.72 -12.65 24.39
C GLU A 333 -5.72 -11.76 23.63
N SER A 334 -5.91 -11.58 22.32
CA SER A 334 -5.03 -10.79 21.45
C SER A 334 -5.05 -9.29 21.76
N TYR A 335 -6.02 -8.82 22.55
CA TYR A 335 -6.15 -7.42 22.97
C TYR A 335 -6.00 -7.18 24.47
N ARG A 336 -5.82 -8.23 25.29
CA ARG A 336 -5.69 -8.06 26.75
C ARG A 336 -4.44 -7.28 27.18
N GLY A 337 -3.46 -7.09 26.29
CA GLY A 337 -2.28 -6.24 26.51
C GLY A 337 -2.35 -4.84 25.88
N LEU A 338 -3.50 -4.44 25.32
CA LEU A 338 -3.70 -3.16 24.62
C LEU A 338 -4.54 -2.14 25.42
N GLY A 339 -4.77 -2.41 26.71
CA GLY A 339 -5.47 -1.54 27.66
C GLY A 339 -4.51 -0.88 28.64
#